data_AF-A0A165XR87-F1
#
_entry.id   AF-A0A165XR87-F1
#
_cell.length_a   1.000
_cell.length_b   1.000
_cell.length_c   1.000
_cell.angle_alpha   90.00
_cell.angle_beta   90.00
_cell.angle_gamma   90.00
#
_symmetry.space_group_name_H-M   'P 1'
#
loop_
_entity.id
_entity.type
_entity.pdbx_description
1 polymer ?
#
loop_
_entity_poly.entity_id
_entity_poly.type
_entity_poly.pdbx_seq_one_letter_code
_entity_poly.pdbx_strand_id
1 'polypeptide(L)'
;IVSPWMKNGRVTEYIQENPHVEVIQLAIHICQGAQFLHDQGVIHGDLNPDNILISDEGSALLADFGLARLSEADPWLSSLHSNGGDAGGTTRWMAPELCPDDDMEPATKSTTETDIWALGCIFV
;
A
#
# COMPACT_ATOMS: atom_id res chain seq x y z
N ILE A 1 15.80 -6.31 8.21
CA ILE A 1 15.05 -7.26 7.35
C ILE A 1 15.89 -7.52 6.09
N VAL A 2 15.82 -8.71 5.49
CA VAL A 2 16.49 -9.04 4.21
C VAL A 2 15.40 -9.51 3.26
N SER A 3 15.33 -8.92 2.06
CA SER A 3 14.36 -9.24 1.01
C SER A 3 15.06 -9.36 -0.35
N PRO A 4 14.45 -10.02 -1.36
CA PRO A 4 14.97 -10.04 -2.71
C PRO A 4 15.12 -8.62 -3.29
N TRP A 5 16.20 -8.40 -4.04
CA TRP A 5 16.45 -7.14 -4.74
C TRP A 5 15.73 -7.12 -6.08
N MET A 6 14.97 -6.06 -6.35
CA MET A 6 14.26 -5.83 -7.61
C MET A 6 15.11 -4.92 -8.49
N LYS A 7 15.75 -5.45 -9.54
CA LYS A 7 16.72 -4.68 -10.34
C LYS A 7 16.11 -3.51 -11.11
N ASN A 8 14.83 -3.63 -11.45
CA ASN A 8 14.10 -2.62 -12.19
C ASN A 8 13.58 -1.48 -11.28
N GLY A 9 13.88 -1.52 -9.97
CA GLY A 9 13.66 -0.39 -9.06
C GLY A 9 12.19 -0.06 -8.83
N ARG A 10 11.92 1.22 -8.55
CA ARG A 10 10.57 1.73 -8.29
C ARG A 10 9.78 1.89 -9.58
N VAL A 11 8.46 1.77 -9.49
CA VAL A 11 7.57 1.92 -10.65
C VAL A 11 7.68 3.30 -11.31
N THR A 12 7.93 4.35 -10.54
CA THR A 12 8.07 5.73 -11.05
C THR A 12 9.30 5.88 -11.93
N GLU A 13 10.45 5.39 -11.47
CA GLU A 13 11.71 5.37 -12.19
C GLU A 13 11.58 4.47 -13.43
N TYR A 14 10.99 3.29 -13.27
CA TYR A 14 10.82 2.32 -14.35
C TYR A 14 9.98 2.86 -15.52
N ILE A 15 8.85 3.54 -15.24
CA ILE A 15 8.00 4.13 -16.29
C ILE A 15 8.73 5.28 -17.01
N GLN A 16 9.52 6.09 -16.29
CA GLN A 16 10.31 7.17 -16.88
C GLN A 16 11.39 6.64 -17.83
N GLU A 17 12.05 5.55 -17.45
CA GLU A 17 13.09 4.91 -18.26
C GLU A 17 12.51 4.07 -19.42
N ASN A 18 11.26 3.61 -19.30
CA ASN A 18 10.59 2.75 -20.27
C ASN A 18 9.26 3.38 -20.76
N PRO A 19 9.30 4.43 -21.62
CA PRO A 19 8.11 5.16 -22.05
C PRO A 19 7.10 4.34 -22.89
N HIS A 20 7.49 3.15 -23.34
CA HIS A 20 6.65 2.21 -24.08
C HIS A 20 6.10 1.07 -23.21
N VAL A 21 6.30 1.12 -21.89
CA VAL A 21 5.77 0.10 -20.99
C VAL A 21 4.24 0.14 -21.00
N GLU A 22 3.61 -1.03 -21.00
CA GLU A 22 2.17 -1.18 -20.87
C GLU A 22 1.75 -0.85 -19.42
N VAL A 23 1.53 0.43 -19.14
CA VAL A 23 1.17 0.93 -17.80
C VAL A 23 -0.11 0.28 -17.24
N ILE A 24 -1.05 -0.10 -18.11
CA ILE A 24 -2.26 -0.82 -17.72
C ILE A 24 -1.90 -2.19 -17.13
N GLN A 25 -0.89 -2.87 -17.66
CA GLN A 25 -0.44 -4.16 -17.13
C GLN A 25 0.17 -4.01 -15.75
N LEU A 26 0.93 -2.94 -15.51
CA LEU A 26 1.46 -2.62 -14.17
C LEU A 26 0.33 -2.33 -13.18
N ALA A 27 -0.68 -1.54 -13.57
CA ALA A 27 -1.85 -1.27 -12.75
C ALA A 27 -2.61 -2.55 -12.37
N ILE A 28 -2.76 -3.49 -13.32
CA ILE A 28 -3.37 -4.80 -13.06
C ILE A 28 -2.58 -5.56 -11.99
N HIS A 29 -1.24 -5.62 -12.11
CA HIS A 29 -0.39 -6.30 -11.13
C HIS A 29 -0.50 -5.67 -9.73
N ILE A 30 -0.52 -4.33 -9.64
CA ILE A 30 -0.70 -3.60 -8.39
C ILE A 30 -2.04 -3.96 -7.74
N CYS A 31 -3.14 -3.93 -8.51
CA CYS A 31 -4.47 -4.30 -8.02
C CYS A 31 -4.55 -5.76 -7.58
N GLN A 32 -3.89 -6.68 -8.30
CA GLN A 32 -3.83 -8.10 -7.90
C GLN A 32 -3.07 -8.28 -6.59
N GLY A 33 -1.98 -7.55 -6.38
CA GLY A 33 -1.24 -7.54 -5.13
C GLY A 33 -2.09 -7.03 -3.97
N ALA A 34 -2.79 -5.90 -4.16
CA ALA A 34 -3.65 -5.33 -3.13
C ALA A 34 -4.85 -6.25 -2.81
N GLN A 35 -5.50 -6.80 -3.84
CA GLN A 35 -6.57 -7.78 -3.68
C GLN A 35 -6.08 -9.00 -2.89
N PHE A 36 -4.91 -9.54 -3.21
CA PHE A 36 -4.34 -10.66 -2.46
C PHE A 36 -4.15 -10.33 -0.98
N LEU A 37 -3.62 -9.15 -0.65
CA LEU A 37 -3.49 -8.72 0.75
C LEU A 37 -4.85 -8.65 1.44
N HIS A 38 -5.83 -8.00 0.81
CA HIS A 38 -7.16 -7.81 1.36
C HIS A 38 -7.89 -9.14 1.58
N ASP A 39 -7.76 -10.09 0.65
CA ASP A 39 -8.30 -11.45 0.76
C ASP A 39 -7.64 -12.25 1.91
N GLN A 40 -6.39 -11.94 2.26
CA GLN A 40 -5.71 -12.48 3.43
C GLN A 40 -5.98 -11.70 4.72
N GLY A 41 -6.88 -10.71 4.67
CA GLY A 41 -7.19 -9.85 5.80
C GLY A 41 -6.01 -8.94 6.20
N VAL A 42 -5.11 -8.64 5.28
CA VAL A 42 -3.97 -7.72 5.47
C VAL A 42 -4.30 -6.38 4.82
N ILE A 43 -4.12 -5.30 5.56
CA ILE A 43 -4.18 -3.92 5.07
C ILE A 43 -2.75 -3.42 4.97
N HIS A 44 -2.38 -2.83 3.83
CA HIS A 44 -1.01 -2.34 3.62
C HIS A 44 -0.73 -1.05 4.40
N GLY A 45 -1.66 -0.09 4.37
CA GLY A 45 -1.62 1.13 5.20
C GLY A 45 -0.71 2.25 4.70
N ASP A 46 0.15 1.99 3.71
CA ASP A 46 1.03 2.98 3.07
C ASP A 46 1.27 2.66 1.59
N LEU A 47 0.20 2.39 0.83
CA LEU A 47 0.34 2.24 -0.61
C LEU A 47 0.71 3.58 -1.25
N ASN A 48 1.84 3.61 -1.94
CA ASN A 48 2.30 4.75 -2.71
C ASN A 48 3.27 4.26 -3.81
N PRO A 49 3.62 5.10 -4.82
CA PRO A 49 4.52 4.70 -5.90
C PRO A 49 5.95 4.36 -5.46
N ASP A 50 6.43 4.88 -4.33
CA ASP A 50 7.74 4.52 -3.79
C ASP A 50 7.75 3.09 -3.22
N ASN A 51 6.59 2.62 -2.77
CA ASN A 51 6.34 1.28 -2.23
C ASN A 51 5.89 0.26 -3.30
N ILE A 52 6.07 0.59 -4.58
CA ILE A 52 5.81 -0.33 -5.70
C ILE A 52 7.11 -0.55 -6.47
N LEU A 53 7.60 -1.78 -6.46
CA LEU A 53 8.81 -2.19 -7.14
C LEU A 53 8.49 -3.01 -8.40
N ILE A 54 9.38 -2.98 -9.38
CA ILE A 54 9.26 -3.79 -10.60
C ILE A 54 10.20 -4.99 -10.51
N SER A 55 9.65 -6.19 -10.62
CA SER A 55 10.42 -7.44 -10.64
C SER A 55 11.38 -7.49 -11.82
N ASP A 56 12.38 -8.37 -11.76
CA ASP A 56 13.33 -8.58 -12.86
C ASP A 56 12.61 -8.96 -14.18
N GLU A 57 11.44 -9.60 -14.08
CA GLU A 57 10.56 -10.00 -15.18
C GLU A 57 9.56 -8.91 -15.61
N GLY A 58 9.58 -7.72 -14.99
CA GLY A 58 8.73 -6.59 -15.35
C GLY A 58 7.35 -6.58 -14.67
N SER A 59 7.12 -7.39 -13.64
CA SER A 59 5.85 -7.39 -12.89
C SER A 59 5.89 -6.36 -11.75
N ALA A 60 4.78 -5.66 -11.49
CA ALA A 60 4.72 -4.74 -10.36
C ALA A 60 4.42 -5.49 -9.06
N LEU A 61 5.16 -5.18 -8.00
CA LEU A 61 5.11 -5.83 -6.70
C LEU A 61 4.94 -4.79 -5.60
N LEU A 62 4.06 -5.06 -4.64
CA LEU A 62 3.91 -4.24 -3.44
C LEU A 62 5.08 -4.50 -2.47
N ALA A 63 5.60 -3.45 -1.86
CA ALA A 63 6.71 -3.47 -0.93
C ALA A 63 6.46 -2.55 0.28
N ASP A 64 7.31 -2.68 1.29
CA ASP A 64 7.23 -1.94 2.56
C ASP A 64 5.95 -2.17 3.38
N PHE A 65 5.94 -3.29 4.09
CA PHE A 65 4.87 -3.67 5.01
C PHE A 65 5.08 -3.10 6.43
N GLY A 66 5.88 -2.05 6.60
CA GLY A 66 6.18 -1.47 7.91
C GLY A 66 4.96 -0.94 8.66
N LEU A 67 3.93 -0.52 7.92
CA LEU A 67 2.65 -0.02 8.43
C LEU A 67 1.48 -1.00 8.19
N ALA A 68 1.80 -2.19 7.67
CA ALA A 68 0.79 -3.18 7.38
C ALA A 68 0.19 -3.74 8.67
N ARG A 69 -1.10 -4.07 8.62
CA ARG A 69 -1.83 -4.59 9.77
C ARG A 69 -2.88 -5.60 9.35
N LEU A 70 -3.36 -6.37 10.31
CA LEU A 70 -4.45 -7.30 10.10
C LEU A 70 -5.79 -6.57 10.26
N SER A 71 -6.75 -6.90 9.41
CA SER A 71 -8.13 -6.44 9.54
C SER A 71 -8.76 -7.01 10.81
N GLU A 72 -9.56 -6.21 11.50
CA GLU A 72 -10.20 -6.59 12.78
C GLU A 72 -11.37 -7.58 12.61
N ALA A 73 -11.48 -8.23 11.43
CA ALA A 73 -12.56 -9.16 11.12
C ALA A 73 -12.56 -10.43 11.99
N ASP A 74 -11.43 -10.79 12.58
CA ASP A 74 -11.32 -11.90 13.54
C ASP A 74 -10.87 -11.39 14.93
N PRO A 75 -11.71 -11.51 15.98
CA PRO A 75 -11.37 -11.12 17.34
C PRO A 75 -10.08 -11.76 17.88
N TRP A 76 -9.70 -12.95 17.41
CA TRP A 76 -8.43 -13.59 17.82
C TRP A 76 -7.22 -12.86 17.25
N LEU A 77 -7.31 -12.39 16.01
CA LEU A 77 -6.26 -11.65 15.32
C LEU A 77 -6.05 -10.27 15.94
N SER A 78 -7.11 -9.68 16.49
CA SER A 78 -7.05 -8.36 17.11
C SER A 78 -6.20 -8.30 18.40
N SER A 79 -5.90 -9.44 19.00
CA SER A 79 -5.00 -9.52 20.18
C SER A 79 -3.51 -9.55 19.84
N LEU A 80 -3.15 -9.76 18.56
CA LEU A 80 -1.78 -9.79 18.07
C LEU A 80 -1.28 -8.42 17.58
N HIS A 81 -2.10 -7.36 17.70
CA HIS A 81 -1.76 -6.04 17.23
C HIS A 81 -0.57 -5.45 18.01
N SER A 82 0.47 -5.07 17.28
CA SER A 82 1.43 -4.07 17.74
C SER A 82 0.72 -2.70 17.79
N ASN A 83 0.86 -1.97 18.90
CA ASN A 83 0.38 -0.59 19.10
C ASN A 83 1.01 0.46 18.13
N GLY A 84 1.56 0.06 16.99
CA GLY A 84 2.25 0.96 16.04
C GLY A 84 1.31 1.68 15.05
N GLY A 85 0.00 1.67 15.28
CA GLY A 85 -1.02 2.14 14.34
C GLY A 85 -1.44 3.61 14.48
N ASP A 86 -0.62 4.43 15.14
CA ASP A 86 -0.89 5.87 15.26
C ASP A 86 -0.42 6.58 13.99
N ALA A 87 -1.35 7.18 13.25
CA ALA A 87 -1.15 8.20 12.21
C ALA A 87 0.18 8.10 11.44
N GLY A 88 0.43 6.94 10.82
CA GLY A 88 1.57 6.68 9.96
C GLY A 88 1.17 6.67 8.49
N GLY A 89 2.16 6.75 7.60
CA GLY A 89 1.97 6.67 6.16
C GLY A 89 2.14 8.01 5.48
N THR A 90 2.19 7.99 4.16
CA THR A 90 2.64 9.15 3.42
C THR A 90 1.47 10.05 3.02
N THR A 91 1.41 11.26 3.60
CA THR A 91 0.25 12.17 3.59
C THR A 91 -0.38 12.42 2.22
N ARG A 92 0.41 12.43 1.14
CA ARG A 92 -0.10 12.67 -0.23
C ARG A 92 -1.10 11.59 -0.69
N TRP A 93 -0.93 10.36 -0.24
CA TRP A 93 -1.74 9.20 -0.63
C TRP A 93 -2.74 8.78 0.43
N MET A 94 -2.80 9.53 1.53
CA MET A 94 -3.61 9.23 2.69
C MET A 94 -5.09 9.52 2.40
N ALA A 95 -5.96 8.60 2.81
CA ALA A 95 -7.41 8.76 2.73
C ALA A 95 -7.88 9.88 3.67
N PRO A 96 -8.91 10.67 3.31
CA PRO A 96 -9.34 11.83 4.08
C PRO A 96 -9.77 11.46 5.50
N GLU A 97 -10.38 10.28 5.70
CA GLU A 97 -10.76 9.77 7.01
C GLU A 97 -9.56 9.50 7.94
N LEU A 98 -8.33 9.38 7.42
CA LEU A 98 -7.11 9.26 8.22
C LEU A 98 -6.53 10.63 8.63
N CYS A 99 -7.07 11.72 8.10
CA CYS A 99 -6.68 13.10 8.38
C CYS A 99 -7.85 13.87 9.02
N PRO A 100 -8.21 13.59 10.29
CA PRO A 100 -9.29 14.33 10.96
C PRO A 100 -8.97 15.83 11.07
N ASP A 101 -9.99 16.66 10.83
CA ASP A 101 -9.88 18.13 10.89
C ASP A 101 -9.70 18.68 12.33
N ASP A 102 -9.98 17.86 13.35
CA ASP A 102 -9.94 18.21 14.76
C ASP A 102 -9.00 17.26 15.53
N ASP A 103 -8.04 17.83 16.26
CA ASP A 103 -7.08 17.12 17.12
C ASP A 103 -7.75 16.29 18.24
N MET A 104 -9.05 16.48 18.46
CA MET A 104 -9.84 15.81 19.49
C MET A 104 -10.45 14.46 19.05
N GLU A 105 -10.52 14.16 17.74
CA GLU A 105 -10.96 12.84 17.27
C GLU A 105 -9.75 11.90 17.11
N PRO A 106 -9.81 10.67 17.66
CA PRO A 106 -8.74 9.71 17.47
C PRO A 106 -8.59 9.41 15.99
N ALA A 107 -7.36 9.48 15.48
CA ALA A 107 -7.06 9.16 14.09
C ALA A 107 -7.66 7.80 13.71
N THR A 108 -8.40 7.79 12.61
CA THR A 108 -8.98 6.56 12.09
C THR A 108 -7.86 5.59 11.71
N LYS A 109 -8.17 4.33 11.84
CA LYS A 109 -7.24 3.22 11.68
C LYS A 109 -7.29 2.77 10.20
N SER A 110 -6.16 2.73 9.46
CA SER A 110 -6.09 2.34 8.03
C SER A 110 -6.90 1.08 7.66
N THR A 111 -7.94 1.19 6.84
CA THR A 111 -8.76 0.04 6.42
C THR A 111 -8.44 -0.42 5.00
N THR A 112 -9.10 -1.47 4.54
CA THR A 112 -9.07 -1.89 3.13
C THR A 112 -9.50 -0.74 2.21
N GLU A 113 -10.49 0.05 2.60
CA GLU A 113 -10.99 1.19 1.86
C GLU A 113 -9.94 2.31 1.77
N THR A 114 -9.12 2.51 2.80
CA THR A 114 -8.01 3.48 2.77
C THR A 114 -6.91 3.07 1.79
N ASP A 115 -6.62 1.77 1.65
CA ASP A 115 -5.72 1.26 0.60
C ASP A 115 -6.33 1.51 -0.81
N ILE A 116 -7.64 1.32 -0.98
CA ILE A 116 -8.34 1.59 -2.25
C ILE A 116 -8.27 3.08 -2.62
N TRP A 117 -8.41 3.99 -1.64
CA TRP A 117 -8.19 5.41 -1.86
C TRP A 117 -6.78 5.69 -2.40
N ALA A 118 -5.76 5.15 -1.74
CA ALA A 118 -4.37 5.32 -2.14
C ALA A 118 -4.10 4.80 -3.56
N LEU A 119 -4.66 3.64 -3.94
CA LEU A 119 -4.63 3.13 -5.32
C LEU A 119 -5.28 4.10 -6.31
N GLY A 120 -6.42 4.69 -5.94
CA GLY A 120 -7.05 5.76 -6.72
C GLY A 120 -6.11 6.93 -6.97
N CYS A 121 -5.38 7.38 -5.94
CA CYS A 121 -4.38 8.44 -6.09
C CYS A 121 -3.16 8.03 -6.95
N ILE A 122 -2.75 6.75 -6.93
CA ILE A 122 -1.61 6.25 -7.72
C ILE A 122 -1.92 6.24 -9.22
N PHE A 123 -3.18 6.00 -9.59
CA PHE A 123 -3.59 5.84 -10.99
C PHE A 123 -4.02 7.13 -11.70
N VAL A 124 -3.99 8.28 -11.02
CA VAL A 124 -4.32 9.62 -11.56
C VAL A 124 -3.06 10.41 -11.88
#